data_AF-A0A8T6L016-F1
#
_entry.id   AF-A0A8T6L016-F1
#
_cell.length_a   1.000
_cell.length_b   1.000
_cell.length_c   1.000
_cell.angle_alpha   90.00
_cell.angle_beta   90.00
_cell.angle_gamma   90.00
#
_symmetry.space_group_name_H-M   'P 1'
#
loop_
_entity.id
_entity.type
_entity.pdbx_description
1 polymer ?
#
loop_
_entity_poly.entity_id
_entity_poly.type
_entity_poly.pdbx_seq_one_letter_code
_entity_poly.pdbx_strand_id
1 'polypeptide(L)'
;MRIGTDDLLDIATGAAFLGTGGGGDPYVGWLLAMNAIEQHGMPTVVDVDALDDDAQVITIAMLGVPTVLGEKAACGDDVDLAVKRLEQRLGRAADALIGIEIGGVNSLLPVMAAARLRLPLIDADGMGRAFPELQMTTFNVGGVSSTPLAVVDDHLTSLVIDADDAKSAEDLVRAASVQLGCSVVLSSYPMSGSDVKRTAVRGTLTLARDLGRTLARGRREGDPVQMLVDYLHTTPYYNHCRILFDGKVRDIRRETKLGFSIGHCELAAL
;
A
#
# COMPACT_ATOMS: atom_id res chain seq x y z
N MET A 1 19.53 4.39 -6.26
CA MET A 1 19.97 4.03 -4.88
C MET A 1 19.15 2.83 -4.44
N ARG A 2 19.75 1.80 -3.83
CA ARG A 2 19.04 0.53 -3.52
C ARG A 2 18.32 0.65 -2.17
N ILE A 3 17.05 0.25 -2.10
CA ILE A 3 16.30 0.13 -0.84
C ILE A 3 16.77 -1.12 -0.10
N GLY A 4 17.08 -0.99 1.18
CA GLY A 4 17.49 -2.09 2.07
C GLY A 4 16.69 -2.17 3.35
N THR A 5 17.00 -3.17 4.18
CA THR A 5 16.31 -3.41 5.46
C THR A 5 16.32 -2.19 6.39
N ASP A 6 17.44 -1.47 6.44
CA ASP A 6 17.59 -0.27 7.29
C ASP A 6 16.68 0.90 6.84
N ASP A 7 16.17 0.86 5.62
CA ASP A 7 15.27 1.89 5.09
C ASP A 7 13.82 1.66 5.49
N LEU A 8 13.45 0.47 5.96
CA LEU A 8 12.03 0.10 6.12
C LEU A 8 11.32 0.88 7.22
N LEU A 9 12.03 1.26 8.28
CA LEU A 9 11.45 2.09 9.34
C LEU A 9 11.23 3.54 8.86
N ASP A 10 12.14 4.05 8.03
CA ASP A 10 11.97 5.33 7.37
C ASP A 10 10.79 5.28 6.38
N ILE A 11 10.68 4.20 5.59
CA ILE A 11 9.53 3.97 4.70
C ILE A 11 8.23 3.93 5.50
N ALA A 12 8.17 3.20 6.62
CA ALA A 12 6.99 3.18 7.50
C ALA A 12 6.60 4.59 7.97
N THR A 13 7.60 5.40 8.35
CA THR A 13 7.39 6.78 8.82
C THR A 13 6.89 7.69 7.69
N GLY A 14 7.48 7.62 6.50
CA GLY A 14 7.02 8.39 5.35
C GLY A 14 5.66 7.92 4.83
N ALA A 15 5.39 6.63 4.84
CA ALA A 15 4.10 6.05 4.50
C ALA A 15 2.99 6.46 5.49
N ALA A 16 3.32 6.71 6.76
CA ALA A 16 2.38 7.29 7.71
C ALA A 16 1.93 8.69 7.27
N PHE A 17 2.86 9.50 6.73
CA PHE A 17 2.56 10.81 6.19
C PHE A 17 1.77 10.72 4.87
N LEU A 18 2.22 9.90 3.93
CA LEU A 18 1.58 9.70 2.62
C LEU A 18 0.23 8.98 2.72
N GLY A 19 -0.02 8.23 3.79
CA GLY A 19 -1.29 7.55 4.02
C GLY A 19 -2.46 8.52 4.23
N THR A 20 -2.22 9.78 4.55
CA THR A 20 -3.27 10.81 4.71
C THR A 20 -4.42 10.40 5.64
N GLY A 21 -4.09 9.63 6.68
CA GLY A 21 -5.03 9.08 7.66
C GLY A 21 -5.60 7.70 7.32
N GLY A 22 -5.29 7.15 6.14
CA GLY A 22 -5.68 5.81 5.69
C GLY A 22 -4.51 4.82 5.60
N GLY A 23 -4.77 3.66 4.98
CA GLY A 23 -3.78 2.61 4.71
C GLY A 23 -3.47 1.68 5.89
N GLY A 24 -4.00 1.92 7.10
CA GLY A 24 -3.71 1.12 8.29
C GLY A 24 -2.47 1.57 9.07
N ASP A 25 -1.99 0.75 10.01
CA ASP A 25 -0.81 1.08 10.82
C ASP A 25 0.49 0.67 10.10
N PRO A 26 1.37 1.61 9.72
CA PRO A 26 2.62 1.28 9.04
C PRO A 26 3.61 0.56 9.94
N TYR A 27 3.49 0.66 11.27
CA TYR A 27 4.35 -0.09 12.20
C TYR A 27 4.06 -1.60 12.14
N VAL A 28 2.78 -1.97 12.01
CA VAL A 28 2.40 -3.38 11.79
C VAL A 28 2.98 -3.88 10.47
N GLY A 29 2.86 -3.10 9.39
CA GLY A 29 3.46 -3.43 8.10
C GLY A 29 4.98 -3.62 8.18
N TRP A 30 5.67 -2.76 8.95
CA TRP A 30 7.10 -2.88 9.20
C TRP A 30 7.47 -4.17 9.92
N LEU A 31 6.75 -4.53 11.00
CA LEU A 31 6.99 -5.79 11.72
C LEU A 31 6.82 -7.02 10.81
N LEU A 32 5.77 -7.03 9.98
CA LEU A 32 5.50 -8.10 9.02
C LEU A 32 6.62 -8.22 7.97
N ALA A 33 7.04 -7.09 7.38
CA ALA A 33 8.13 -7.06 6.41
C ALA A 33 9.45 -7.52 7.03
N MET A 34 9.80 -7.03 8.22
CA MET A 34 11.02 -7.42 8.94
C MET A 34 11.05 -8.92 9.22
N ASN A 35 9.96 -9.48 9.72
CA ASN A 35 9.87 -10.91 10.01
C ASN A 35 10.03 -11.77 8.73
N ALA A 36 9.44 -11.35 7.62
CA ALA A 36 9.59 -12.06 6.34
C ALA A 36 11.03 -11.94 5.79
N ILE A 37 11.68 -10.78 5.95
CA ILE A 37 13.06 -10.56 5.52
C ILE A 37 14.04 -11.40 6.34
N GLU A 38 13.82 -11.53 7.65
CA GLU A 38 14.63 -12.41 8.50
C GLU A 38 14.56 -13.87 8.05
N GLN A 39 13.40 -14.32 7.56
CA GLN A 39 13.18 -15.71 7.13
C GLN A 39 13.57 -15.99 5.67
N HIS A 40 13.39 -15.02 4.78
CA HIS A 40 13.47 -15.23 3.32
C HIS A 40 14.46 -14.31 2.61
N GLY A 41 14.99 -13.31 3.30
CA GLY A 41 15.88 -12.29 2.75
C GLY A 41 15.14 -11.06 2.20
N MET A 42 15.89 -9.97 2.04
CA MET A 42 15.38 -8.73 1.46
C MET A 42 15.06 -8.93 -0.04
N PRO A 43 13.83 -8.65 -0.50
CA PRO A 43 13.50 -8.73 -1.92
C PRO A 43 14.30 -7.68 -2.71
N THR A 44 14.49 -7.96 -4.00
CA THR A 44 15.08 -6.95 -4.88
C THR A 44 14.03 -5.91 -5.23
N VAL A 45 14.30 -4.66 -4.88
CA VAL A 45 13.48 -3.53 -5.32
C VAL A 45 13.99 -3.03 -6.66
N VAL A 46 13.11 -2.93 -7.65
CA VAL A 46 13.42 -2.56 -9.04
C VAL A 46 12.67 -1.30 -9.47
N ASP A 47 13.27 -0.54 -10.39
CA ASP A 47 12.58 0.55 -11.06
C ASP A 47 11.57 0.00 -12.09
N VAL A 48 10.50 0.76 -12.35
CA VAL A 48 9.48 0.43 -13.34
C VAL A 48 10.07 0.20 -14.74
N ASP A 49 11.15 0.91 -15.10
CA ASP A 49 11.80 0.78 -16.40
C ASP A 49 12.64 -0.51 -16.54
N ALA A 50 12.88 -1.23 -15.45
CA ALA A 50 13.56 -2.54 -15.47
C ALA A 50 12.63 -3.69 -15.88
N LEU A 51 11.31 -3.44 -15.99
CA LEU A 51 10.34 -4.45 -16.39
C LEU A 51 10.38 -4.69 -17.90
N ASP A 52 10.31 -5.95 -18.30
CA ASP A 52 9.94 -6.31 -19.68
C ASP A 52 8.49 -5.89 -19.95
N ASP A 53 8.18 -5.47 -21.18
CA ASP A 53 6.86 -4.94 -21.52
C ASP A 53 5.73 -5.98 -21.36
N ASP A 54 6.05 -7.27 -21.50
CA ASP A 54 5.14 -8.41 -21.38
C ASP A 54 5.25 -9.15 -20.03
N ALA A 55 5.98 -8.58 -19.06
CA ALA A 55 6.03 -9.09 -17.69
C ALA A 55 4.63 -9.08 -17.05
N GLN A 56 4.26 -10.13 -16.32
CA GLN A 56 3.03 -10.16 -15.55
C GLN A 56 3.25 -9.59 -14.15
N VAL A 57 2.63 -8.45 -13.88
CA VAL A 57 2.69 -7.76 -12.59
C VAL A 57 1.32 -7.81 -11.93
N ILE A 58 1.28 -8.06 -10.63
CA ILE A 58 0.04 -8.05 -9.84
C ILE A 58 0.25 -7.23 -8.57
N THR A 59 -0.83 -6.66 -8.06
CA THR A 59 -0.81 -6.00 -6.75
C THR A 59 -1.04 -6.97 -5.61
N ILE A 60 -0.58 -6.58 -4.42
CA ILE A 60 -0.91 -7.22 -3.15
C ILE A 60 -1.22 -6.14 -2.11
N ALA A 61 -2.29 -6.33 -1.35
CA ALA A 61 -2.75 -5.38 -0.34
C ALA A 61 -3.53 -6.07 0.76
N MET A 62 -3.68 -5.42 1.91
CA MET A 62 -4.70 -5.75 2.89
C MET A 62 -5.89 -4.80 2.70
N LEU A 63 -7.09 -5.38 2.78
CA LEU A 63 -8.35 -4.65 2.77
C LEU A 63 -9.14 -5.03 4.01
N GLY A 64 -9.74 -4.03 4.65
CA GLY A 64 -10.54 -4.26 5.84
C GLY A 64 -10.75 -3.00 6.65
N VAL A 65 -11.20 -3.20 7.88
CA VAL A 65 -11.36 -2.11 8.84
C VAL A 65 -10.01 -1.86 9.53
N PRO A 66 -9.47 -0.62 9.51
CA PRO A 66 -8.17 -0.30 10.12
C PRO A 66 -8.02 -0.74 11.58
N THR A 67 -9.08 -0.64 12.39
CA THR A 67 -9.05 -1.07 13.80
C THR A 67 -8.89 -2.58 13.94
N VAL A 68 -9.45 -3.36 13.00
CA VAL A 68 -9.32 -4.82 13.00
C VAL A 68 -7.96 -5.22 12.43
N LEU A 69 -7.49 -4.55 11.39
CA LEU A 69 -6.17 -4.78 10.78
C LEU A 69 -5.01 -4.64 11.78
N GLY A 70 -5.15 -3.78 12.79
CA GLY A 70 -4.17 -3.66 13.88
C GLY A 70 -4.12 -4.84 14.85
N GLU A 71 -5.21 -5.63 14.95
CA GLU A 71 -5.31 -6.80 15.83
C GLU A 71 -5.19 -8.12 15.05
N LYS A 72 -5.60 -8.12 13.78
CA LYS A 72 -5.65 -9.24 12.83
C LYS A 72 -4.79 -8.93 11.61
N ALA A 73 -3.48 -9.06 11.79
CA ALA A 73 -2.46 -8.88 10.76
C ALA A 73 -2.41 -10.09 9.79
N ALA A 74 -1.75 -9.91 8.64
CA ALA A 74 -1.54 -10.98 7.69
C ALA A 74 -0.63 -12.08 8.28
N CYS A 75 -1.00 -13.35 8.11
CA CYS A 75 -0.22 -14.49 8.62
C CYS A 75 0.91 -14.92 7.66
N GLY A 76 0.87 -14.46 6.41
CA GLY A 76 1.81 -14.76 5.34
C GLY A 76 1.36 -15.89 4.43
N ASP A 77 0.75 -16.94 4.98
CA ASP A 77 0.16 -18.00 4.15
C ASP A 77 -1.07 -17.49 3.38
N ASP A 78 -1.79 -16.52 3.95
CA ASP A 78 -2.86 -15.77 3.30
C ASP A 78 -2.35 -14.91 2.13
N VAL A 79 -1.20 -14.25 2.29
CA VAL A 79 -0.50 -13.50 1.26
C VAL A 79 -0.07 -14.41 0.10
N ASP A 80 0.59 -15.52 0.41
CA ASP A 80 1.05 -16.47 -0.58
C ASP A 80 -0.14 -17.08 -1.35
N LEU A 81 -1.22 -17.40 -0.63
CA LEU A 81 -2.43 -17.96 -1.23
C LEU A 81 -3.16 -16.94 -2.12
N ALA A 82 -3.22 -15.66 -1.75
CA ALA A 82 -3.86 -14.62 -2.55
C ALA A 82 -3.20 -14.50 -3.93
N VAL A 83 -1.86 -14.41 -3.96
CA VAL A 83 -1.09 -14.41 -5.21
C VAL A 83 -1.33 -15.69 -6.00
N LYS A 84 -1.17 -16.85 -5.37
CA LYS A 84 -1.32 -18.15 -6.03
C LYS A 84 -2.72 -18.35 -6.63
N ARG A 85 -3.78 -17.87 -5.98
CA ARG A 85 -5.15 -17.94 -6.49
C ARG A 85 -5.34 -17.09 -7.74
N LEU A 86 -4.75 -15.90 -7.76
CA LEU A 86 -4.79 -15.04 -8.93
C LEU A 86 -3.98 -15.65 -10.08
N GLU A 87 -2.77 -16.15 -9.82
CA GLU A 87 -1.96 -16.85 -10.84
C GLU A 87 -2.71 -18.06 -11.44
N GLN A 88 -3.39 -18.87 -10.60
CA GLN A 88 -4.22 -19.98 -11.07
C GLN A 88 -5.35 -19.52 -11.98
N ARG A 89 -5.99 -18.39 -11.66
CA ARG A 89 -7.06 -17.82 -12.47
C ARG A 89 -6.54 -17.28 -13.81
N LEU A 90 -5.36 -16.67 -13.81
CA LEU A 90 -4.70 -16.12 -14.99
C LEU A 90 -4.05 -17.20 -15.87
N GLY A 91 -3.69 -18.34 -15.29
CA GLY A 91 -2.93 -19.39 -15.96
C GLY A 91 -1.45 -19.02 -16.18
N ARG A 92 -0.95 -18.01 -15.45
CA ARG A 92 0.43 -17.51 -15.54
C ARG A 92 0.90 -17.04 -14.17
N ALA A 93 2.17 -17.29 -13.85
CA ALA A 93 2.81 -16.81 -12.62
C ALA A 93 3.19 -15.32 -12.71
N ALA A 94 3.21 -14.62 -11.58
CA ALA A 94 3.68 -13.24 -11.52
C ALA A 94 5.20 -13.17 -11.70
N ASP A 95 5.64 -12.21 -12.51
CA ASP A 95 7.05 -11.89 -12.74
C ASP A 95 7.55 -10.84 -11.73
N ALA A 96 6.65 -9.98 -11.22
CA ALA A 96 6.94 -8.99 -10.18
C ALA A 96 5.68 -8.61 -9.38
N LEU A 97 5.89 -8.03 -8.20
CA LEU A 97 4.83 -7.45 -7.37
C LEU A 97 4.94 -5.91 -7.37
N ILE A 98 3.80 -5.24 -7.24
CA ILE A 98 3.70 -3.80 -7.04
C ILE A 98 2.73 -3.48 -5.91
N GLY A 99 2.98 -2.40 -5.16
CA GLY A 99 2.02 -1.94 -4.15
C GLY A 99 0.76 -1.38 -4.81
N ILE A 100 -0.40 -1.54 -4.17
CA ILE A 100 -1.60 -0.84 -4.63
C ILE A 100 -1.57 0.65 -4.25
N GLU A 101 -0.96 0.97 -3.11
CA GLU A 101 -0.86 2.32 -2.55
C GLU A 101 0.36 2.43 -1.61
N ILE A 102 0.89 3.66 -1.44
CA ILE A 102 1.88 3.98 -0.41
C ILE A 102 1.19 4.61 0.81
N GLY A 103 0.65 3.76 1.68
CA GLY A 103 0.02 4.18 2.92
C GLY A 103 -0.13 3.05 3.92
N GLY A 104 0.16 3.34 5.19
CA GLY A 104 -0.03 2.40 6.30
C GLY A 104 0.57 1.01 6.06
N VAL A 105 -0.17 -0.06 6.38
CA VAL A 105 0.27 -1.46 6.22
C VAL A 105 0.53 -1.81 4.75
N ASN A 106 -0.22 -1.22 3.81
CA ASN A 106 -0.10 -1.48 2.37
C ASN A 106 1.20 -0.96 1.75
N SER A 107 1.94 -0.10 2.46
CA SER A 107 3.28 0.32 2.05
C SER A 107 4.36 -0.76 2.24
N LEU A 108 4.15 -1.70 3.16
CA LEU A 108 5.17 -2.69 3.58
C LEU A 108 4.72 -4.14 3.45
N LEU A 109 3.41 -4.40 3.37
CA LEU A 109 2.90 -5.73 3.00
C LEU A 109 3.47 -6.23 1.65
N PRO A 110 3.61 -5.41 0.59
CA PRO A 110 4.25 -5.85 -0.65
C PRO A 110 5.72 -6.29 -0.46
N VAL A 111 6.44 -5.71 0.51
CA VAL A 111 7.81 -6.13 0.85
C VAL A 111 7.79 -7.53 1.47
N MET A 112 6.86 -7.79 2.39
CA MET A 112 6.63 -9.12 2.97
C MET A 112 6.31 -10.13 1.85
N ALA A 113 5.35 -9.83 0.99
CA ALA A 113 4.94 -10.71 -0.10
C ALA A 113 6.10 -11.03 -1.06
N ALA A 114 6.83 -10.00 -1.48
CA ALA A 114 7.98 -10.15 -2.37
C ALA A 114 9.10 -10.99 -1.75
N ALA A 115 9.37 -10.82 -0.45
CA ALA A 115 10.35 -11.63 0.28
C ALA A 115 9.96 -13.12 0.29
N ARG A 116 8.71 -13.42 0.68
CA ARG A 116 8.20 -14.79 0.81
C ARG A 116 8.15 -15.52 -0.53
N LEU A 117 7.66 -14.85 -1.56
CA LEU A 117 7.48 -15.41 -2.90
C LEU A 117 8.75 -15.33 -3.76
N ARG A 118 9.80 -14.67 -3.28
CA ARG A 118 11.07 -14.43 -3.99
C ARG A 118 10.87 -13.72 -5.33
N LEU A 119 9.93 -12.77 -5.35
CA LEU A 119 9.64 -11.93 -6.51
C LEU A 119 10.28 -10.54 -6.33
N PRO A 120 10.66 -9.87 -7.43
CA PRO A 120 11.04 -8.47 -7.36
C PRO A 120 9.84 -7.60 -6.95
N LEU A 121 10.12 -6.56 -6.16
CA LEU A 121 9.14 -5.54 -5.81
C LEU A 121 9.43 -4.27 -6.62
N ILE A 122 8.41 -3.71 -7.26
CA ILE A 122 8.54 -2.49 -8.03
C ILE A 122 8.48 -1.28 -7.09
N ASP A 123 9.42 -0.34 -7.21
CA ASP A 123 9.38 0.97 -6.53
C ASP A 123 8.35 1.88 -7.22
N ALA A 124 7.08 1.54 -7.04
CA ALA A 124 5.93 2.28 -7.51
C ALA A 124 4.66 1.75 -6.82
N ASP A 125 3.56 2.48 -6.98
CA ASP A 125 2.23 1.99 -6.61
C ASP A 125 1.13 2.59 -7.50
N GLY A 126 -0.12 2.28 -7.17
CA GLY A 126 -1.29 2.73 -7.91
C GLY A 126 -1.91 4.06 -7.46
N MET A 127 -1.42 4.74 -6.43
CA MET A 127 -2.12 5.89 -5.82
C MET A 127 -1.23 7.07 -5.42
N GLY A 128 0.06 6.86 -5.13
CA GLY A 128 1.01 7.83 -4.60
C GLY A 128 0.79 8.24 -3.14
N ARG A 129 -0.34 7.81 -2.56
CA ARG A 129 -0.88 8.05 -1.21
C ARG A 129 -1.94 6.96 -0.94
N ALA A 130 -2.70 7.05 0.15
CA ALA A 130 -3.85 6.16 0.35
C ALA A 130 -5.17 6.77 -0.14
N PHE A 131 -5.99 5.96 -0.80
CA PHE A 131 -7.39 6.27 -1.12
C PHE A 131 -8.32 5.12 -0.71
N PRO A 132 -9.62 5.36 -0.48
CA PRO A 132 -10.47 4.37 0.16
C PRO A 132 -10.88 3.17 -0.72
N GLU A 133 -10.87 3.29 -2.05
CA GLU A 133 -11.51 2.29 -2.93
C GLU A 133 -10.67 1.96 -4.17
N LEU A 134 -10.78 0.72 -4.68
CA LEU A 134 -9.95 0.17 -5.76
C LEU A 134 -9.92 1.01 -7.04
N GLN A 135 -11.05 1.49 -7.52
CA GLN A 135 -11.21 2.28 -8.73
C GLN A 135 -10.50 3.64 -8.70
N MET A 136 -10.06 4.09 -7.52
CA MET A 136 -9.30 5.33 -7.34
C MET A 136 -7.80 5.17 -7.66
N THR A 137 -7.36 3.93 -7.96
CA THR A 137 -6.00 3.72 -8.47
C THR A 137 -5.81 4.34 -9.85
N THR A 138 -4.63 4.89 -10.08
CA THR A 138 -4.10 5.30 -11.38
C THR A 138 -4.08 4.16 -12.40
N PHE A 139 -3.94 2.90 -11.95
CA PHE A 139 -4.12 1.72 -12.79
C PHE A 139 -5.51 1.72 -13.44
N ASN A 140 -6.56 1.84 -12.62
CA ASN A 140 -7.94 1.86 -13.11
C ASN A 140 -8.26 3.11 -13.94
N VAL A 141 -7.78 4.28 -13.52
CA VAL A 141 -7.89 5.53 -14.31
C VAL A 141 -7.20 5.37 -15.68
N GLY A 142 -6.10 4.62 -15.72
CA GLY A 142 -5.36 4.25 -16.93
C GLY A 142 -5.96 3.10 -17.74
N GLY A 143 -7.16 2.62 -17.38
CA GLY A 143 -7.92 1.61 -18.09
C GLY A 143 -7.58 0.16 -17.74
N VAL A 144 -6.79 -0.10 -16.70
CA VAL A 144 -6.48 -1.46 -16.25
C VAL A 144 -7.64 -1.99 -15.39
N SER A 145 -8.08 -3.22 -15.69
CA SER A 145 -9.08 -3.93 -14.89
C SER A 145 -8.53 -4.34 -13.53
N SER A 146 -9.30 -4.11 -12.46
CA SER A 146 -8.97 -4.64 -11.13
C SER A 146 -9.18 -6.15 -11.01
N THR A 147 -9.95 -6.75 -11.93
CA THR A 147 -10.32 -8.17 -11.92
C THR A 147 -9.70 -8.97 -13.09
N PRO A 148 -9.51 -10.29 -12.95
CA PRO A 148 -9.83 -11.11 -11.77
C PRO A 148 -9.03 -10.67 -10.55
N LEU A 149 -9.64 -10.74 -9.37
CA LEU A 149 -8.96 -10.51 -8.10
C LEU A 149 -9.20 -11.68 -7.16
N ALA A 150 -8.25 -11.91 -6.27
CA ALA A 150 -8.30 -12.95 -5.25
C ALA A 150 -8.34 -12.32 -3.86
N VAL A 151 -9.27 -12.77 -3.02
CA VAL A 151 -9.44 -12.36 -1.63
C VAL A 151 -9.22 -13.56 -0.73
N VAL A 152 -8.42 -13.40 0.32
CA VAL A 152 -8.06 -14.48 1.25
C VAL A 152 -8.11 -13.99 2.70
N ASP A 153 -8.65 -14.78 3.61
CA ASP A 153 -8.59 -14.54 5.05
C ASP A 153 -7.45 -15.33 5.74
N ASP A 154 -7.25 -15.08 7.02
CA ASP A 154 -6.24 -15.75 7.85
C ASP A 154 -6.53 -17.24 8.11
N HIS A 155 -7.75 -17.69 7.82
CA HIS A 155 -8.13 -19.11 7.84
C HIS A 155 -7.97 -19.78 6.47
N LEU A 156 -7.38 -19.08 5.49
CA LEU A 156 -7.13 -19.52 4.13
C LEU A 156 -8.40 -19.83 3.33
N THR A 157 -9.52 -19.25 3.73
CA THR A 157 -10.73 -19.16 2.91
C THR A 157 -10.46 -18.18 1.79
N SER A 158 -10.65 -18.60 0.54
CA SER A 158 -10.33 -17.79 -0.64
C SER A 158 -11.49 -17.65 -1.61
N LEU A 159 -11.64 -16.46 -2.18
CA LEU A 159 -12.58 -16.15 -3.25
C LEU A 159 -11.81 -15.59 -4.46
N VAL A 160 -12.31 -15.85 -5.66
CA VAL A 160 -11.87 -15.15 -6.88
C VAL A 160 -13.08 -14.41 -7.44
N ILE A 161 -12.92 -13.13 -7.72
CA ILE A 161 -14.01 -12.25 -8.16
C ILE A 161 -13.69 -11.74 -9.56
N ASP A 162 -14.64 -11.94 -10.45
CA ASP A 162 -14.72 -11.30 -11.77
C ASP A 162 -15.89 -10.30 -11.72
N ALA A 163 -15.66 -9.07 -12.17
CA ALA A 163 -16.67 -8.01 -12.20
C ALA A 163 -16.51 -7.14 -13.45
N ASP A 164 -17.57 -6.43 -13.83
CA ASP A 164 -17.56 -5.58 -15.02
C ASP A 164 -16.74 -4.29 -14.82
N ASP A 165 -16.62 -3.81 -13.58
CA ASP A 165 -15.84 -2.63 -13.23
C ASP A 165 -15.25 -2.72 -11.80
N ALA A 166 -14.27 -1.86 -11.53
CA ALA A 166 -13.56 -1.84 -10.25
C ALA A 166 -14.43 -1.41 -9.06
N LYS A 167 -15.51 -0.65 -9.28
CA LYS A 167 -16.42 -0.24 -8.20
C LYS A 167 -17.30 -1.40 -7.74
N SER A 168 -17.79 -2.19 -8.70
CA SER A 168 -18.53 -3.41 -8.46
C SER A 168 -17.64 -4.46 -7.78
N ALA A 169 -16.39 -4.58 -8.23
CA ALA A 169 -15.39 -5.41 -7.58
C ALA A 169 -15.15 -4.99 -6.11
N GLU A 170 -14.95 -3.69 -5.86
CA GLU A 170 -14.82 -3.11 -4.51
C GLU A 170 -16.00 -3.48 -3.61
N ASP A 171 -17.23 -3.30 -4.08
CA ASP A 171 -18.43 -3.60 -3.29
C ASP A 171 -18.54 -5.09 -2.91
N LEU A 172 -18.20 -5.98 -3.86
CA LEU A 172 -18.17 -7.42 -3.60
C LEU A 172 -17.06 -7.80 -2.62
N VAL A 173 -15.86 -7.24 -2.76
CA VAL A 173 -14.74 -7.47 -1.83
C VAL A 173 -15.10 -6.99 -0.43
N ARG A 174 -15.72 -5.81 -0.30
CA ARG A 174 -16.17 -5.30 1.01
C ARG A 174 -17.23 -6.18 1.64
N ALA A 175 -18.23 -6.61 0.87
CA ALA A 175 -19.26 -7.54 1.36
C ALA A 175 -18.66 -8.88 1.82
N ALA A 176 -17.72 -9.44 1.04
CA ALA A 176 -17.02 -10.66 1.41
C ALA A 176 -16.17 -10.47 2.67
N SER A 177 -15.45 -9.35 2.78
CA SER A 177 -14.58 -9.05 3.92
C SER A 177 -15.33 -9.10 5.25
N VAL A 178 -16.60 -8.67 5.30
CA VAL A 178 -17.43 -8.76 6.51
C VAL A 178 -17.62 -10.20 6.98
N GLN A 179 -17.84 -11.14 6.06
CA GLN A 179 -17.97 -12.57 6.39
C GLN A 179 -16.63 -13.20 6.77
N LEU A 180 -15.54 -12.66 6.23
CA LEU A 180 -14.16 -13.13 6.43
C LEU A 180 -13.46 -12.44 7.63
N GLY A 181 -14.23 -11.82 8.52
CA GLY A 181 -13.70 -11.23 9.75
C GLY A 181 -13.08 -9.84 9.58
N CYS A 182 -13.51 -9.07 8.57
CA CYS A 182 -13.20 -7.66 8.35
C CYS A 182 -11.71 -7.31 8.12
N SER A 183 -10.86 -8.30 7.87
CA SER A 183 -9.45 -8.15 7.50
C SER A 183 -9.09 -9.28 6.55
N VAL A 184 -8.74 -8.93 5.32
CA VAL A 184 -8.41 -9.87 4.24
C VAL A 184 -7.21 -9.39 3.46
N VAL A 185 -6.48 -10.33 2.85
CA VAL A 185 -5.47 -10.05 1.85
C VAL A 185 -6.11 -10.09 0.46
N LEU A 186 -5.73 -9.15 -0.39
CA LEU A 186 -6.23 -8.95 -1.75
C LEU A 186 -5.05 -8.98 -2.72
N SER A 187 -5.13 -9.85 -3.74
CA SER A 187 -4.31 -9.73 -4.93
C SER A 187 -5.18 -9.38 -6.13
N SER A 188 -4.78 -8.38 -6.91
CA SER A 188 -5.61 -7.77 -7.95
C SER A 188 -4.76 -7.09 -9.02
N TYR A 189 -5.41 -6.40 -9.96
CA TYR A 189 -4.78 -5.62 -11.03
C TYR A 189 -3.67 -6.39 -11.77
N PRO A 190 -4.02 -7.49 -12.46
CA PRO A 190 -3.09 -8.11 -13.40
C PRO A 190 -2.73 -7.12 -14.52
N MET A 191 -1.44 -6.83 -14.65
CA MET A 191 -0.90 -5.83 -15.56
C MET A 191 0.24 -6.43 -16.37
N SER A 192 0.38 -5.97 -17.62
CA SER A 192 1.66 -6.10 -18.33
C SER A 192 2.67 -5.08 -17.80
N GLY A 193 3.98 -5.31 -18.00
CA GLY A 193 4.99 -4.30 -17.67
C GLY A 193 4.76 -2.98 -18.42
N SER A 194 4.22 -3.02 -19.64
CA SER A 194 3.82 -1.82 -20.39
C SER A 194 2.66 -1.06 -19.73
N ASP A 195 1.71 -1.76 -19.09
CA ASP A 195 0.63 -1.13 -18.32
C ASP A 195 1.19 -0.45 -17.07
N VAL A 196 2.09 -1.11 -16.34
CA VAL A 196 2.76 -0.53 -15.16
C VAL A 196 3.51 0.75 -15.55
N LYS A 197 4.31 0.70 -16.64
CA LYS A 197 5.05 1.88 -17.15
C LYS A 197 4.15 3.06 -17.47
N ARG A 198 2.95 2.79 -18.00
CA ARG A 198 1.97 3.80 -18.40
C ARG A 198 1.19 4.38 -17.23
N THR A 199 0.90 3.57 -16.21
CA THR A 199 -0.15 3.88 -15.24
C THR A 199 0.35 4.09 -13.81
N ALA A 200 1.50 3.53 -13.42
CA ALA A 200 1.97 3.58 -12.03
C ALA A 200 2.50 4.95 -11.60
N VAL A 201 2.30 5.26 -10.32
CA VAL A 201 3.00 6.36 -9.63
C VAL A 201 4.37 5.86 -9.20
N ARG A 202 5.42 6.38 -9.84
CA ARG A 202 6.78 5.85 -9.74
C ARG A 202 7.52 6.36 -8.50
N GLY A 203 8.42 5.54 -7.94
CA GLY A 203 9.38 5.93 -6.91
C GLY A 203 8.77 6.14 -5.53
N THR A 204 7.63 5.52 -5.23
CA THR A 204 6.87 5.81 -4.01
C THR A 204 7.49 5.22 -2.74
N LEU A 205 8.20 4.08 -2.82
CA LEU A 205 8.98 3.56 -1.70
C LEU A 205 10.19 4.45 -1.44
N THR A 206 10.89 4.87 -2.50
CA THR A 206 12.00 5.83 -2.39
C THR A 206 11.52 7.15 -1.77
N LEU A 207 10.39 7.68 -2.23
CA LEU A 207 9.77 8.89 -1.68
C LEU A 207 9.44 8.71 -0.20
N ALA A 208 8.81 7.61 0.19
CA ALA A 208 8.46 7.32 1.58
C ALA A 208 9.71 7.24 2.48
N ARG A 209 10.77 6.56 2.03
CA ARG A 209 12.05 6.52 2.76
C ARG A 209 12.59 7.92 3.03
N ASP A 210 12.68 8.74 1.98
CA ASP A 210 13.32 10.05 2.07
C ASP A 210 12.48 11.04 2.89
N LEU A 211 11.14 10.90 2.87
CA LEU A 211 10.25 11.57 3.81
C LEU A 211 10.48 11.14 5.25
N GLY A 212 10.57 9.84 5.51
CA GLY A 212 10.86 9.30 6.85
C GLY A 212 12.16 9.86 7.42
N ARG A 213 13.23 9.83 6.63
CA ARG A 213 14.53 10.41 7.00
C ARG A 213 14.44 11.91 7.28
N THR A 214 13.71 12.65 6.43
CA THR A 214 13.52 14.08 6.59
C THR A 214 12.79 14.39 7.89
N LEU A 215 11.71 13.66 8.19
CA LEU A 215 10.94 13.80 9.42
C LEU A 215 11.78 13.43 10.66
N ALA A 216 12.53 12.34 10.61
CA ALA A 216 13.42 11.92 11.71
C ALA A 216 14.50 12.97 11.99
N ARG A 217 15.10 13.54 10.94
CA ARG A 217 16.08 14.62 11.05
C ARG A 217 15.44 15.88 11.65
N GLY A 218 14.31 16.33 11.11
CA GLY A 218 13.67 17.55 11.58
C GLY A 218 13.15 17.47 13.01
N ARG A 219 12.75 16.28 13.48
CA ARG A 219 12.46 16.07 14.92
C ARG A 219 13.68 16.25 15.82
N ARG A 220 14.88 15.91 15.35
CA ARG A 220 16.13 16.12 16.10
C ARG A 220 16.59 17.57 16.07
N GLU A 221 16.42 18.24 14.93
CA GLU A 221 16.88 19.61 14.70
C GLU A 221 15.87 20.68 15.15
N GLY A 222 14.61 20.31 15.39
CA GLY A 222 13.59 21.15 16.00
C GLY A 222 12.57 21.75 15.03
N ASP A 223 12.67 21.49 13.72
CA ASP A 223 11.73 22.01 12.71
C ASP A 223 11.29 20.94 11.69
N PRO A 224 10.54 19.90 12.12
CA PRO A 224 10.12 18.82 11.25
C PRO A 224 9.16 19.25 10.15
N VAL A 225 8.36 20.30 10.37
CA VAL A 225 7.35 20.74 9.40
C VAL A 225 7.99 21.51 8.26
N GLN A 226 8.88 22.47 8.56
CA GLN A 226 9.55 23.23 7.50
C GLN A 226 10.42 22.32 6.64
N MET A 227 11.19 21.42 7.27
CA MET A 227 12.05 20.48 6.52
C MET A 227 11.24 19.53 5.64
N LEU A 228 10.07 19.10 6.10
CA LEU A 228 9.14 18.32 5.30
C LEU A 228 8.65 19.13 4.08
N VAL A 229 8.23 20.39 4.29
CA VAL A 229 7.78 21.28 3.20
C VAL A 229 8.88 21.51 2.18
N ASP A 230 10.09 21.83 2.63
CA ASP A 230 11.26 22.05 1.77
C ASP A 230 11.57 20.81 0.95
N TYR A 231 11.53 19.64 1.57
CA TYR A 231 11.73 18.38 0.85
C TYR A 231 10.61 18.13 -0.17
N LEU A 232 9.34 18.27 0.20
CA LEU A 232 8.21 18.06 -0.71
C LEU A 232 8.27 18.98 -1.94
N HIS A 233 8.73 20.23 -1.80
CA HIS A 233 9.00 21.16 -2.92
C HIS A 233 10.00 20.64 -3.95
N THR A 234 10.85 19.67 -3.58
CA THR A 234 11.80 19.03 -4.50
C THR A 234 11.24 17.80 -5.22
N THR A 235 10.08 17.28 -4.78
CA THR A 235 9.51 16.03 -5.30
C THR A 235 8.64 16.26 -6.54
N PRO A 236 8.54 15.29 -7.47
CA PRO A 236 7.74 15.47 -8.68
C PRO A 236 6.23 15.56 -8.43
N TYR A 237 5.72 14.93 -7.36
CA TYR A 237 4.28 14.81 -7.11
C TYR A 237 3.73 15.81 -6.10
N TYR A 238 4.57 16.33 -5.19
CA TYR A 238 4.14 17.14 -4.05
C TYR A 238 4.79 18.51 -3.98
N ASN A 239 5.41 18.97 -5.07
CA ASN A 239 6.12 20.26 -5.14
C ASN A 239 5.25 21.51 -4.94
N HIS A 240 3.93 21.36 -4.95
CA HIS A 240 2.98 22.44 -4.70
C HIS A 240 2.39 22.43 -3.28
N CYS A 241 3.00 21.72 -2.32
CA CYS A 241 2.49 21.63 -0.96
C CYS A 241 2.40 22.99 -0.26
N ARG A 242 1.41 23.12 0.64
CA ARG A 242 1.13 24.32 1.43
C ARG A 242 0.68 23.93 2.84
N ILE A 243 1.05 24.76 3.81
CA ILE A 243 0.50 24.69 5.17
C ILE A 243 -0.91 25.28 5.10
N LEU A 244 -1.92 24.46 5.41
CA LEU A 244 -3.32 24.88 5.44
C LEU A 244 -3.74 25.41 6.81
N PHE A 245 -3.10 24.92 7.88
CA PHE A 245 -3.46 25.22 9.26
C PHE A 245 -2.29 24.93 10.21
N ASP A 246 -2.13 25.75 11.24
CA ASP A 246 -1.23 25.53 12.38
C ASP A 246 -2.03 25.75 13.68
N GLY A 247 -1.90 24.81 14.62
CA GLY A 247 -2.79 24.72 15.75
C GLY A 247 -2.66 23.44 16.57
N LYS A 248 -3.59 23.26 17.48
CA LYS A 248 -3.71 22.07 18.35
C LYS A 248 -4.92 21.24 17.97
N VAL A 249 -4.76 19.93 18.06
CA VAL A 249 -5.89 19.00 18.04
C VAL A 249 -6.67 19.15 19.35
N ARG A 250 -7.96 19.45 19.27
CA ARG A 250 -8.87 19.59 20.43
C ARG A 250 -9.64 18.31 20.72
N ASP A 251 -10.16 17.67 19.67
CA ASP A 251 -10.99 16.49 19.76
C ASP A 251 -10.78 15.60 18.53
N ILE A 252 -10.89 14.28 18.71
CA ILE A 252 -10.88 13.30 17.64
C ILE A 252 -12.01 12.30 17.92
N ARG A 253 -12.93 12.15 16.97
CA ARG A 253 -13.98 11.13 16.99
C ARG A 253 -13.81 10.21 15.81
N ARG A 254 -13.96 8.90 16.02
CA ARG A 254 -13.86 7.87 14.99
C ARG A 254 -14.99 6.87 15.15
N GLU A 255 -15.54 6.41 14.03
CA GLU A 255 -16.54 5.35 13.96
C GLU A 255 -16.24 4.40 12.79
N THR A 256 -16.65 3.14 12.92
CA THR A 256 -16.55 2.15 11.84
C THR A 256 -17.91 2.02 11.16
N LYS A 257 -17.96 2.23 9.84
CA LYS A 257 -19.18 2.17 9.04
C LYS A 257 -18.90 1.57 7.66
N LEU A 258 -19.68 0.56 7.26
CA LEU A 258 -19.61 -0.10 5.94
C LEU A 258 -18.19 -0.58 5.55
N GLY A 259 -17.40 -1.05 6.52
CA GLY A 259 -16.02 -1.49 6.28
C GLY A 259 -14.98 -0.36 6.18
N PHE A 260 -15.35 0.89 6.52
CA PHE A 260 -14.46 2.04 6.59
C PHE A 260 -14.34 2.56 8.02
N SER A 261 -13.22 3.23 8.33
CA SER A 261 -13.10 4.07 9.51
C SER A 261 -13.31 5.53 9.11
N ILE A 262 -14.35 6.16 9.66
CA ILE A 262 -14.73 7.55 9.40
C ILE A 262 -14.47 8.34 10.68
N GLY A 263 -13.96 9.57 10.57
CA GLY A 263 -13.69 10.37 11.75
C GLY A 263 -13.73 11.87 11.52
N HIS A 264 -13.88 12.60 12.63
CA HIS A 264 -13.83 14.05 12.70
C HIS A 264 -12.67 14.47 13.60
N CYS A 265 -11.85 15.41 13.14
CA CYS A 265 -10.76 16.01 13.90
C CYS A 265 -11.04 17.50 14.07
N GLU A 266 -11.18 17.95 15.32
CA GLU A 266 -11.37 19.37 15.64
C GLU A 266 -10.02 20.01 15.95
N LEU A 267 -9.74 21.13 15.27
CA LEU A 267 -8.49 21.87 15.40
C LEU A 267 -8.75 23.28 15.97
N ALA A 268 -7.88 23.77 16.86
CA ALA A 268 -7.84 25.16 17.33
C ALA A 268 -6.53 25.82 16.91
N ALA A 269 -6.62 27.05 16.39
CA ALA A 269 -5.42 27.84 16.10
C ALA A 269 -4.64 28.11 17.40
N LEU A 270 -3.31 28.23 17.29
CA LEU A 270 -2.43 28.58 18.40
C LEU A 270 -2.71 29.99 18.94
#